data_AF-A0AAJ4W8V4-F1
#
_entry.id   AF-A0AAJ4W8V4-F1
#
_cell.length_a   1.000
_cell.length_b   1.000
_cell.length_c   1.000
_cell.angle_alpha   90.00
_cell.angle_beta   90.00
_cell.angle_gamma   90.00
#
_symmetry.space_group_name_H-M   'P 1'
#
loop_
_entity.id
_entity.type
_entity.pdbx_description
1 polymer ?
#
loop_
_entity_poly.entity_id
_entity_poly.type
_entity_poly.pdbx_seq_one_letter_code
_entity_poly.pdbx_strand_id
1 'polypeptide(L)'
;MVSGMKWKLCPLEQGENYISQVLHVTELPEMAVQLSSGFSWETILASLIAGCIPAFISYQAIKNTSKNINMTIDSQNKNLVETINSQENIAAKSMKVEVLSKNRQSWINELRDNSAKYLSLVIKVALIRSGISINSYKHDELLEQFELIKSNSAHPESEQYICAEKGLDGFLKAIERDQVQIRINQSELSLVVYKIRLLLNPSEEISQKIIYNMMSTVKELGAVTLKNEKEGVNYISKIEMVSEDFTALIQLCLKDEWERVKKIA
;
A
#
# COMPACT_ATOMS: atom_id res chain seq x y z
N MET A 1 85.04 -32.44 8.24
CA MET A 1 84.80 -31.03 8.63
C MET A 1 85.36 -30.12 7.54
N VAL A 2 84.50 -29.52 6.70
CA VAL A 2 84.63 -28.18 6.06
C VAL A 2 83.20 -27.90 5.54
N SER A 3 82.31 -27.26 6.30
CA SER A 3 82.15 -25.81 6.50
C SER A 3 81.83 -25.02 5.22
N GLY A 4 80.53 -24.95 4.92
CA GLY A 4 79.76 -23.80 4.42
C GLY A 4 80.39 -22.80 3.44
N MET A 5 79.90 -22.81 2.19
CA MET A 5 79.94 -21.65 1.31
C MET A 5 78.61 -20.87 1.41
N LYS A 6 78.71 -19.67 2.01
CA LYS A 6 77.67 -18.64 2.04
C LYS A 6 77.67 -17.91 0.69
N TRP A 7 76.52 -17.87 0.03
CA TRP A 7 76.29 -16.96 -1.09
C TRP A 7 76.16 -15.54 -0.55
N LYS A 8 77.16 -14.69 -0.82
CA LYS A 8 77.09 -13.24 -0.60
C LYS A 8 76.50 -12.60 -1.85
N LEU A 9 75.28 -12.09 -1.74
CA LEU A 9 74.75 -11.08 -2.67
C LEU A 9 75.65 -9.84 -2.58
N CYS A 10 76.22 -9.42 -3.71
CA CYS A 10 76.85 -8.10 -3.83
C CYS A 10 75.76 -7.09 -4.25
N PRO A 11 75.68 -5.92 -3.59
CA PRO A 11 74.62 -4.95 -3.82
C PRO A 11 74.87 -4.18 -5.13
N LEU A 12 73.78 -3.95 -5.87
CA LEU A 12 73.76 -2.97 -6.96
C LEU A 12 73.47 -1.60 -6.36
N GLU A 13 74.48 -0.73 -6.29
CA GLU A 13 74.26 0.70 -6.13
C GLU A 13 74.48 1.41 -7.46
N GLN A 14 73.47 2.17 -7.86
CA GLN A 14 73.45 3.02 -9.05
C GLN A 14 74.31 4.26 -8.84
N GLY A 15 75.03 4.69 -9.88
CA GLY A 15 75.65 6.02 -9.90
C GLY A 15 76.65 6.20 -11.04
N GLU A 16 76.24 6.98 -12.03
CA GLU A 16 76.98 7.39 -13.21
C GLU A 16 78.33 8.07 -12.90
N ASN A 17 79.40 7.68 -13.61
CA ASN A 17 80.21 8.56 -14.47
C ASN A 17 81.58 7.94 -14.83
N TYR A 18 81.80 7.87 -16.14
CA TYR A 18 83.01 8.00 -16.95
C TYR A 18 84.43 7.77 -16.36
N ILE A 19 85.21 7.09 -17.20
CA ILE A 19 86.69 7.13 -17.40
C ILE A 19 87.50 6.01 -16.77
N SER A 20 87.74 5.01 -17.64
CA SER A 20 88.95 4.22 -17.83
C SER A 20 89.56 3.48 -16.63
N GLN A 21 89.38 2.16 -16.62
CA GLN A 21 90.52 1.26 -16.50
C GLN A 21 90.55 0.38 -17.75
N VAL A 22 91.44 0.77 -18.67
CA VAL A 22 91.74 0.07 -19.92
C VAL A 22 92.46 -1.23 -19.54
N LEU A 23 91.77 -2.36 -19.70
CA LEU A 23 92.42 -3.68 -19.69
C LEU A 23 92.97 -3.93 -21.10
N HIS A 24 94.27 -3.74 -21.29
CA HIS A 24 94.98 -4.10 -22.51
C HIS A 24 95.01 -5.63 -22.64
N VAL A 25 94.26 -6.17 -23.60
CA VAL A 25 94.44 -7.55 -24.09
C VAL A 25 95.38 -7.47 -25.29
N THR A 26 96.64 -7.77 -25.03
CA THR A 26 97.70 -7.94 -26.02
C THR A 26 97.61 -9.37 -26.53
N GLU A 27 97.36 -9.52 -27.84
CA GLU A 27 97.19 -10.78 -28.59
C GLU A 27 95.76 -11.39 -28.60
N LEU A 28 95.15 -11.38 -29.79
CA LEU A 28 93.94 -12.13 -30.12
C LEU A 28 94.31 -13.62 -30.26
N PRO A 29 93.75 -14.54 -29.46
CA PRO A 29 93.85 -15.95 -29.76
C PRO A 29 92.89 -16.29 -30.91
N GLU A 30 93.39 -17.06 -31.86
CA GLU A 30 92.70 -17.52 -33.08
C GLU A 30 91.25 -17.92 -32.83
N MET A 31 90.33 -17.36 -33.62
CA MET A 31 89.02 -17.96 -33.85
C MET A 31 89.22 -19.28 -34.59
N ALA A 32 89.46 -20.36 -33.85
CA ALA A 32 89.19 -21.71 -34.32
C ALA A 32 87.68 -21.91 -34.32
N VAL A 33 87.03 -21.50 -35.41
CA VAL A 33 85.67 -21.92 -35.75
C VAL A 33 85.69 -23.44 -35.92
N GLN A 34 85.35 -24.19 -34.88
CA GLN A 34 84.92 -25.56 -35.03
C GLN A 34 83.45 -25.57 -35.42
N LEU A 35 83.21 -25.41 -36.72
CA LEU A 35 82.02 -25.93 -37.38
C LEU A 35 82.08 -27.46 -37.30
N SER A 36 81.73 -28.04 -36.14
CA SER A 36 81.30 -29.43 -36.09
C SER A 36 79.80 -29.46 -36.34
N SER A 37 79.47 -29.55 -37.62
CA SER A 37 78.23 -30.14 -38.09
C SER A 37 78.06 -31.52 -37.46
N GLY A 38 77.42 -31.55 -36.31
CA GLY A 38 76.89 -32.74 -35.70
C GLY A 38 75.48 -32.39 -35.31
N PHE A 39 74.50 -32.84 -36.07
CA PHE A 39 73.13 -32.92 -35.62
C PHE A 39 73.14 -33.68 -34.28
N SER A 40 73.16 -32.95 -33.17
CA SER A 40 73.24 -33.54 -31.84
C SER A 40 71.86 -34.10 -31.52
N TRP A 41 71.71 -35.39 -31.79
CA TRP A 41 70.52 -36.15 -31.40
C TRP A 41 70.21 -35.98 -29.92
N GLU A 42 71.21 -35.74 -29.07
CA GLU A 42 71.08 -35.50 -27.63
C GLU A 42 70.40 -34.18 -27.31
N THR A 43 70.72 -33.08 -28.01
CA THR A 43 70.04 -31.79 -27.82
C THR A 43 68.59 -31.85 -28.30
N ILE A 44 68.32 -32.60 -29.37
CA ILE A 44 66.98 -32.84 -29.89
C ILE A 44 66.17 -33.76 -28.96
N LEU A 45 66.74 -34.86 -28.49
CA LEU A 45 66.11 -35.75 -27.50
C LEU A 45 65.89 -35.06 -26.16
N ALA A 46 66.86 -34.28 -25.67
CA ALA A 46 66.74 -33.53 -24.43
C ALA A 46 65.64 -32.47 -24.53
N SER A 47 65.54 -31.74 -25.65
CA SER A 47 64.46 -30.77 -25.89
C SER A 47 63.09 -31.46 -26.10
N LEU A 48 63.06 -32.64 -26.72
CA LEU A 48 61.84 -33.43 -26.87
C LEU A 48 61.34 -33.93 -25.50
N ILE A 49 62.22 -34.50 -24.68
CA ILE A 49 61.90 -34.96 -23.32
C ILE A 49 61.55 -33.77 -22.41
N ALA A 50 62.30 -32.66 -22.50
CA ALA A 50 62.04 -31.43 -21.76
C ALA A 50 60.73 -30.75 -22.19
N GLY A 51 60.24 -30.98 -23.41
CA GLY A 51 58.91 -30.54 -23.86
C GLY A 51 57.79 -31.51 -23.48
N CYS A 52 58.05 -32.82 -23.54
CA CYS A 52 57.07 -33.87 -23.26
C CYS A 52 56.64 -33.91 -21.79
N ILE A 53 57.56 -33.70 -20.83
CA ILE A 53 57.23 -33.74 -19.40
C ILE A 53 56.29 -32.59 -19.00
N PRO A 54 56.57 -31.31 -19.33
CA PRO A 54 55.63 -30.22 -19.09
C PRO A 54 54.32 -30.37 -19.85
N ALA A 55 54.33 -30.89 -21.08
CA ALA A 55 53.12 -31.17 -21.85
C ALA A 55 52.24 -32.23 -21.18
N PHE A 56 52.84 -33.29 -20.62
CA PHE A 56 52.12 -34.34 -19.90
C PHE A 56 51.53 -33.84 -18.57
N ILE A 57 52.30 -33.09 -17.77
CA ILE A 57 51.82 -32.48 -16.53
C ILE A 57 50.70 -31.48 -16.82
N SER A 58 50.85 -30.67 -17.89
CA SER A 58 49.81 -29.74 -18.34
C SER A 58 48.56 -30.47 -18.82
N TYR A 59 48.70 -31.54 -19.60
CA TYR A 59 47.56 -32.36 -20.05
C TYR A 59 46.82 -33.00 -18.87
N GLN A 60 47.54 -33.55 -17.89
CA GLN A 60 46.92 -34.15 -16.70
C GLN A 60 46.22 -33.08 -15.84
N ALA A 61 46.83 -31.90 -15.69
CA ALA A 61 46.22 -30.75 -15.02
C ALA A 61 44.97 -30.25 -15.75
N ILE A 62 45.02 -30.12 -17.08
CA ILE A 62 43.88 -29.74 -17.94
C ILE A 62 42.75 -30.76 -17.80
N LYS A 63 43.04 -32.07 -17.88
CA LYS A 63 42.03 -33.13 -17.75
C LYS A 63 41.34 -33.14 -16.39
N ASN A 64 42.11 -32.96 -15.31
CA ASN A 64 41.56 -32.84 -13.96
C ASN A 64 40.75 -31.55 -13.79
N THR A 65 41.17 -30.46 -14.42
CA THR A 65 40.48 -29.16 -14.39
C THR A 65 39.19 -29.18 -15.20
N SER A 66 39.15 -29.78 -16.40
CA SER A 66 37.94 -29.94 -17.20
C SER A 66 36.84 -30.72 -16.45
N LYS A 67 37.22 -31.75 -15.68
CA LYS A 67 36.29 -32.48 -14.83
C LYS A 67 35.70 -31.59 -13.72
N ASN A 68 36.56 -30.81 -13.05
CA ASN A 68 36.12 -29.87 -12.02
C ASN A 68 35.26 -28.72 -12.60
N ILE A 69 35.56 -28.25 -13.81
CA ILE A 69 34.78 -27.25 -14.54
C ILE A 69 33.38 -27.78 -14.83
N ASN A 70 33.25 -29.01 -15.33
CA ASN A 70 31.93 -29.59 -15.62
C ASN A 70 31.10 -29.76 -14.34
N MET A 71 31.69 -30.25 -13.25
CA MET A 71 31.02 -30.34 -11.95
C MET A 71 30.64 -28.94 -11.40
N THR A 72 31.46 -27.93 -11.67
CA THR A 72 31.17 -26.53 -11.29
C THR A 72 30.02 -25.97 -12.13
N ILE A 73 30.00 -26.20 -13.45
CA ILE A 73 28.91 -25.78 -14.33
C ILE A 73 27.60 -26.47 -13.93
N ASP A 74 27.63 -27.78 -13.64
CA ASP A 74 26.43 -28.53 -13.24
C ASP A 74 25.89 -28.05 -11.88
N SER A 75 26.77 -27.80 -10.91
CA SER A 75 26.37 -27.24 -9.61
C SER A 75 25.88 -25.79 -9.73
N GLN A 76 26.48 -24.97 -10.59
CA GLN A 76 26.01 -23.62 -10.88
C GLN A 76 24.64 -23.62 -11.55
N ASN A 77 24.41 -24.47 -12.55
CA ASN A 77 23.11 -24.62 -13.20
C ASN A 77 22.03 -25.06 -12.20
N LYS A 78 22.36 -26.02 -11.33
CA LYS A 78 21.44 -26.47 -10.26
C LYS A 78 21.11 -25.34 -9.28
N ASN A 79 22.12 -24.62 -8.79
CA ASN A 79 21.94 -23.49 -7.89
C ASN A 79 21.14 -22.34 -8.53
N LEU A 80 21.36 -22.07 -9.82
CA LEU A 80 20.60 -21.08 -10.58
C LEU A 80 19.12 -21.45 -10.66
N VAL A 81 18.81 -22.71 -11.01
CA VAL A 81 17.42 -23.20 -11.06
C VAL A 81 16.76 -23.12 -9.67
N GLU A 82 17.45 -23.54 -8.61
CA GLU A 82 16.95 -23.42 -7.24
C GLU A 82 16.74 -21.95 -6.82
N THR A 83 17.64 -21.06 -7.22
CA THR A 83 17.53 -19.61 -6.95
C THR A 83 16.35 -19.00 -7.69
N ILE A 84 16.17 -19.32 -8.98
CA ILE A 84 15.05 -18.86 -9.80
C ILE A 84 13.73 -19.34 -9.19
N ASN A 85 13.61 -20.63 -8.88
CA ASN A 85 12.41 -21.21 -8.26
C ASN A 85 12.11 -20.57 -6.89
N SER A 86 13.15 -20.25 -6.10
CA SER A 86 13.01 -19.55 -4.83
C SER A 86 12.52 -18.11 -5.03
N GLN A 87 13.09 -17.39 -5.99
CA GLN A 87 12.69 -16.03 -6.35
C GLN A 87 11.27 -15.97 -6.89
N GLU A 88 10.86 -16.91 -7.73
CA GLU A 88 9.48 -17.02 -8.22
C GLU A 88 8.50 -17.24 -7.07
N ASN A 89 8.82 -18.15 -6.13
CA ASN A 89 7.99 -18.40 -4.96
C ASN A 89 7.91 -17.18 -4.02
N ILE A 90 9.02 -16.48 -3.82
CA ILE A 90 9.07 -15.25 -3.02
C ILE A 90 8.26 -14.15 -3.71
N ALA A 91 8.46 -13.92 -5.01
CA ALA A 91 7.75 -12.93 -5.79
C ALA A 91 6.24 -13.20 -5.82
N ALA A 92 5.81 -14.45 -6.02
CA ALA A 92 4.41 -14.84 -5.99
C ALA A 92 3.77 -14.61 -4.61
N LYS A 93 4.46 -14.94 -3.52
CA LYS A 93 4.00 -14.67 -2.16
C LYS A 93 3.91 -13.17 -1.88
N SER A 94 4.94 -12.41 -2.23
CA SER A 94 4.99 -10.96 -2.06
C SER A 94 3.88 -10.27 -2.85
N MET A 95 3.66 -10.67 -4.11
CA MET A 95 2.57 -10.14 -4.93
C MET A 95 1.20 -10.45 -4.32
N LYS A 96 0.98 -11.67 -3.81
CA LYS A 96 -0.28 -12.03 -3.14
C LYS A 96 -0.51 -11.21 -1.87
N VAL A 97 0.53 -11.01 -1.05
CA VAL A 97 0.49 -10.17 0.15
C VAL A 97 0.16 -8.72 -0.22
N GLU A 98 0.82 -8.18 -1.24
CA GLU A 98 0.60 -6.81 -1.71
C GLU A 98 -0.83 -6.61 -2.20
N VAL A 99 -1.35 -7.51 -3.04
CA VAL A 99 -2.73 -7.45 -3.55
C VAL A 99 -3.73 -7.54 -2.40
N LEU A 100 -3.53 -8.45 -1.44
CA LEU A 100 -4.41 -8.58 -0.28
C LEU A 100 -4.38 -7.34 0.61
N SER A 101 -3.19 -6.79 0.88
CA SER A 101 -3.01 -5.58 1.67
C SER A 101 -3.71 -4.38 1.01
N LYS A 102 -3.51 -4.18 -0.31
CA LYS A 102 -4.19 -3.13 -1.07
C LYS A 102 -5.71 -3.29 -1.05
N ASN A 103 -6.22 -4.51 -1.26
CA ASN A 103 -7.67 -4.76 -1.24
C ASN A 103 -8.27 -4.46 0.13
N ARG A 104 -7.63 -4.90 1.22
CA ARG A 104 -8.08 -4.59 2.60
C ARG A 104 -7.98 -3.10 2.90
N GLN A 105 -6.92 -2.43 2.45
CA GLN A 105 -6.79 -0.99 2.62
C GLN A 105 -7.89 -0.22 1.86
N SER A 106 -8.25 -0.66 0.65
CA SER A 106 -9.39 -0.11 -0.10
C SER A 106 -10.70 -0.29 0.67
N TRP A 107 -10.93 -1.50 1.20
CA TRP A 107 -12.11 -1.80 2.01
C TRP A 107 -12.20 -0.92 3.26
N ILE A 108 -11.09 -0.72 3.98
CA ILE A 108 -11.01 0.18 5.16
C ILE A 108 -11.42 1.61 4.77
N ASN A 109 -10.88 2.11 3.65
CA ASN A 109 -11.18 3.46 3.18
C ASN A 109 -12.66 3.58 2.80
N GLU A 110 -13.21 2.64 2.02
CA GLU A 110 -14.61 2.65 1.62
C GLU A 110 -15.56 2.56 2.81
N LEU A 111 -15.27 1.70 3.79
CA LEU A 111 -16.09 1.58 4.98
C LEU A 111 -16.07 2.88 5.80
N ARG A 112 -14.90 3.50 5.98
CA ARG A 112 -14.77 4.79 6.67
C ARG A 112 -15.55 5.90 5.96
N ASP A 113 -15.42 6.01 4.64
CA ASP A 113 -16.05 7.09 3.87
C ASP A 113 -17.57 6.93 3.83
N ASN A 114 -18.07 5.70 3.64
CA ASN A 114 -19.50 5.43 3.73
C ASN A 114 -20.03 5.64 5.15
N SER A 115 -19.27 5.30 6.19
CA SER A 115 -19.67 5.54 7.59
C SER A 115 -19.77 7.03 7.92
N ALA A 116 -18.81 7.84 7.48
CA ALA A 116 -18.88 9.30 7.64
C ALA A 116 -20.08 9.89 6.90
N LYS A 117 -20.34 9.41 5.68
CA LYS A 117 -21.50 9.82 4.89
C LYS A 117 -22.83 9.42 5.54
N TYR A 118 -22.89 8.21 6.10
CA TYR A 118 -24.05 7.73 6.86
C TYR A 118 -24.34 8.65 8.04
N LEU A 119 -23.34 8.96 8.87
CA LEU A 119 -23.48 9.84 10.03
C LEU A 119 -23.97 11.24 9.63
N SER A 120 -23.38 11.83 8.60
CA SER A 120 -23.82 13.12 8.07
C SER A 120 -25.28 13.10 7.61
N LEU A 121 -25.69 12.06 6.90
CA LEU A 121 -27.06 11.90 6.43
C LEU A 121 -28.05 11.67 7.56
N VAL A 122 -27.69 10.89 8.58
CA VAL A 122 -28.51 10.67 9.79
C VAL A 122 -28.84 12.00 10.46
N ILE A 123 -27.83 12.83 10.73
CA ILE A 123 -28.01 14.13 11.36
C ILE A 123 -28.82 15.08 10.46
N LYS A 124 -28.48 15.15 9.17
CA LYS A 124 -29.21 16.00 8.21
C LYS A 124 -30.68 15.63 8.12
N VAL A 125 -30.97 14.33 8.09
CA VAL A 125 -32.33 13.79 8.05
C VAL A 125 -33.07 14.11 9.36
N ALA A 126 -32.41 13.98 10.51
CA ALA A 126 -32.99 14.31 11.82
C ALA A 126 -33.36 15.79 11.92
N LEU A 127 -32.44 16.69 11.54
CA LEU A 127 -32.64 18.14 11.58
C LEU A 127 -33.82 18.58 10.73
N ILE A 128 -33.87 18.14 9.46
CA ILE A 128 -34.97 18.50 8.56
C ILE A 128 -36.28 17.92 9.09
N ARG A 129 -36.30 16.69 9.59
CA ARG A 129 -37.54 16.10 10.14
C ARG A 129 -38.05 16.86 11.35
N SER A 130 -37.14 17.23 12.25
CA SER A 130 -37.47 18.02 13.42
C SER A 130 -38.09 19.36 13.00
N GLY A 131 -37.46 20.05 12.04
CA GLY A 131 -37.98 21.30 11.47
C GLY A 131 -39.37 21.13 10.86
N ILE A 132 -39.56 20.13 10.00
CA ILE A 132 -40.87 19.82 9.39
C ILE A 132 -41.92 19.56 10.47
N SER A 133 -41.61 18.76 11.49
CA SER A 133 -42.57 18.38 12.53
C SER A 133 -43.04 19.59 13.33
N ILE A 134 -42.09 20.41 13.80
CA ILE A 134 -42.37 21.65 14.54
C ILE A 134 -43.12 22.65 13.65
N ASN A 135 -42.70 22.81 12.39
CA ASN A 135 -43.35 23.73 11.47
C ASN A 135 -44.77 23.26 11.13
N SER A 136 -45.00 21.96 10.96
CA SER A 136 -46.35 21.43 10.72
C SER A 136 -47.27 21.73 11.91
N TYR A 137 -46.77 21.57 13.14
CA TYR A 137 -47.53 21.95 14.33
C TYR A 137 -47.85 23.45 14.37
N LYS A 138 -46.87 24.33 14.07
CA LYS A 138 -47.08 25.78 13.96
C LYS A 138 -48.05 26.14 12.83
N HIS A 139 -48.01 25.43 11.71
CA HIS A 139 -48.94 25.62 10.60
C HIS A 139 -50.37 25.34 11.02
N ASP A 140 -50.61 24.25 11.76
CA ASP A 140 -51.94 23.89 12.24
C ASP A 140 -52.50 24.98 13.18
N GLU A 141 -51.68 25.54 14.08
CA GLU A 141 -52.08 26.68 14.92
C GLU A 141 -52.41 27.94 14.10
N LEU A 142 -51.62 28.23 13.05
CA LEU A 142 -51.87 29.38 12.16
C LEU A 142 -53.12 29.19 11.30
N LEU A 143 -53.38 27.97 10.84
CA LEU A 143 -54.57 27.62 10.07
C LEU A 143 -55.84 27.83 10.92
N GLU A 144 -55.80 27.42 12.19
CA GLU A 144 -56.90 27.63 13.14
C GLU A 144 -57.19 29.13 13.32
N GLN A 145 -56.14 29.95 13.48
CA GLN A 145 -56.27 31.41 13.57
C GLN A 145 -56.82 32.02 12.27
N PHE A 146 -56.37 31.53 11.11
CA PHE A 146 -56.84 32.00 9.81
C PHE A 146 -58.33 31.69 9.60
N GLU A 147 -58.79 30.49 9.96
CA GLU A 147 -60.21 30.12 9.85
C GLU A 147 -61.09 30.98 10.79
N LEU A 148 -60.60 31.36 11.97
CA LEU A 148 -61.29 32.32 12.86
C LEU A 148 -61.37 33.73 12.25
N ILE A 149 -60.29 34.20 11.61
CA ILE A 149 -60.31 35.48 10.88
C ILE A 149 -61.36 35.42 9.78
N LYS A 150 -61.32 34.38 8.96
CA LYS A 150 -62.24 34.14 7.84
C LYS A 150 -63.70 34.10 8.29
N SER A 151 -64.01 33.47 9.43
CA SER A 151 -65.38 33.43 9.95
C SER A 151 -65.87 34.80 10.46
N ASN A 152 -64.96 35.65 10.92
CA ASN A 152 -65.29 36.97 11.50
C ASN A 152 -65.21 38.12 10.48
N SER A 153 -64.51 37.95 9.35
CA SER A 153 -64.34 38.97 8.33
C SER A 153 -65.50 38.97 7.33
N ALA A 154 -66.25 40.09 7.24
CA ALA A 154 -67.37 40.25 6.30
C ALA A 154 -66.93 40.40 4.82
N HIS A 155 -65.65 40.65 4.55
CA HIS A 155 -65.13 40.92 3.21
C HIS A 155 -63.78 40.19 2.97
N PRO A 156 -63.75 39.18 2.09
CA PRO A 156 -62.53 38.46 1.69
C PRO A 156 -61.45 39.36 1.03
N GLU A 157 -61.81 40.57 0.64
CA GLU A 157 -60.92 41.55 0.03
C GLU A 157 -60.15 42.40 1.06
N SER A 158 -60.35 42.16 2.36
CA SER A 158 -59.58 42.87 3.38
C SER A 158 -58.09 42.58 3.25
N GLU A 159 -57.27 43.61 3.37
CA GLU A 159 -55.80 43.50 3.31
C GLU A 159 -55.26 42.48 4.33
N GLN A 160 -55.92 42.38 5.49
CA GLN A 160 -55.60 41.42 6.54
C GLN A 160 -55.83 39.96 6.10
N TYR A 161 -56.95 39.67 5.40
CA TYR A 161 -57.23 38.34 4.86
C TYR A 161 -56.19 37.94 3.81
N ILE A 162 -55.93 38.83 2.84
CA ILE A 162 -54.97 38.59 1.74
C ILE A 162 -53.56 38.37 2.28
N CYS A 163 -53.14 39.13 3.29
CA CYS A 163 -51.83 38.98 3.92
C CYS A 163 -51.70 37.63 4.65
N ALA A 164 -52.73 37.24 5.41
CA ALA A 164 -52.75 35.97 6.12
C ALA A 164 -52.75 34.76 5.16
N GLU A 165 -53.56 34.82 4.10
CA GLU A 165 -53.61 33.78 3.06
C GLU A 165 -52.25 33.61 2.36
N LYS A 166 -51.60 34.71 1.95
CA LYS A 166 -50.26 34.66 1.35
C LYS A 166 -49.20 34.13 2.31
N GLY A 167 -49.29 34.50 3.59
CA GLY A 167 -48.38 33.99 4.62
C GLY A 167 -48.49 32.48 4.79
N LEU A 168 -49.73 31.97 4.83
CA LEU A 168 -50.03 30.55 4.96
C LEU A 168 -49.55 29.74 3.74
N ASP A 169 -49.82 30.23 2.52
CA ASP A 169 -49.32 29.62 1.27
C ASP A 169 -47.78 29.61 1.22
N GLY A 170 -47.13 30.71 1.62
CA GLY A 170 -45.68 30.78 1.72
C GLY A 170 -45.10 29.76 2.71
N PHE A 171 -45.78 29.55 3.84
CA PHE A 171 -45.40 28.59 4.85
C PHE A 171 -45.57 27.14 4.37
N LEU A 172 -46.70 26.83 3.73
CA LEU A 172 -46.96 25.53 3.10
C LEU A 172 -45.88 25.18 2.08
N LYS A 173 -45.54 26.11 1.18
CA LYS A 173 -44.46 25.93 0.20
C LYS A 173 -43.10 25.67 0.85
N ALA A 174 -42.83 26.26 2.01
CA ALA A 174 -41.60 25.98 2.75
C ALA A 174 -41.58 24.54 3.29
N ILE A 175 -42.68 24.07 3.89
CA ILE A 175 -42.82 22.68 4.34
C ILE A 175 -42.67 21.72 3.16
N GLU A 176 -43.32 22.00 2.02
CA GLU A 176 -43.24 21.15 0.83
C GLU A 176 -41.81 21.00 0.32
N ARG A 177 -41.02 22.09 0.31
CA ARG A 177 -39.60 22.03 -0.06
C ARG A 177 -38.80 21.13 0.87
N ASP A 178 -39.01 21.27 2.19
CA ASP A 178 -38.32 20.44 3.18
C ASP A 178 -38.74 18.96 3.05
N GLN A 179 -40.02 18.70 2.76
CA GLN A 179 -40.55 17.37 2.47
C GLN A 179 -39.95 16.74 1.21
N VAL A 180 -39.66 17.53 0.17
CA VAL A 180 -38.92 17.03 -1.00
C VAL A 180 -37.48 16.69 -0.60
N GLN A 181 -36.80 17.59 0.10
CA GLN A 181 -35.41 17.42 0.48
C GLN A 181 -35.19 16.23 1.41
N ILE A 182 -36.13 15.98 2.33
CA ILE A 182 -36.04 14.88 3.27
C ILE A 182 -36.17 13.52 2.58
N ARG A 183 -37.04 13.40 1.56
CA ARG A 183 -37.17 12.18 0.75
C ARG A 183 -35.88 11.87 -0.01
N ILE A 184 -35.24 12.89 -0.59
CA ILE A 184 -33.95 12.76 -1.26
C ILE A 184 -32.89 12.24 -0.28
N ASN A 185 -32.74 12.90 0.87
CA ASN A 185 -31.75 12.51 1.87
C ASN A 185 -32.04 11.11 2.46
N GLN A 186 -33.31 10.71 2.62
CA GLN A 186 -33.69 9.35 3.05
C GLN A 186 -33.33 8.29 2.01
N SER A 187 -33.54 8.58 0.73
CA SER A 187 -33.11 7.70 -0.37
C SER A 187 -31.60 7.51 -0.35
N GLU A 188 -30.86 8.61 -0.18
CA GLU A 188 -29.39 8.57 -0.09
C GLU A 188 -28.90 7.84 1.17
N LEU A 189 -29.55 8.06 2.31
CA LEU A 189 -29.25 7.35 3.56
C LEU A 189 -29.44 5.85 3.39
N SER A 190 -30.56 5.44 2.77
CA SER A 190 -30.85 4.03 2.48
C SER A 190 -29.75 3.42 1.61
N LEU A 191 -29.33 4.11 0.56
CA LEU A 191 -28.23 3.68 -0.31
C LEU A 191 -26.94 3.44 0.50
N VAL A 192 -26.55 4.38 1.35
CA VAL A 192 -25.31 4.28 2.14
C VAL A 192 -25.42 3.14 3.18
N VAL A 193 -26.56 2.98 3.84
CA VAL A 193 -26.82 1.85 4.74
C VAL A 193 -26.60 0.52 4.01
N TYR A 194 -27.13 0.37 2.79
CA TYR A 194 -26.92 -0.86 2.01
C TYR A 194 -25.47 -1.04 1.58
N LYS A 195 -24.75 0.02 1.20
CA LYS A 195 -23.31 -0.07 0.89
C LYS A 195 -22.51 -0.58 2.09
N ILE A 196 -22.74 -0.03 3.28
CA ILE A 196 -22.07 -0.49 4.51
C ILE A 196 -22.42 -1.96 4.78
N ARG A 197 -23.70 -2.33 4.69
CA ARG A 197 -24.14 -3.72 4.87
C ARG A 197 -23.47 -4.71 3.92
N LEU A 198 -23.23 -4.31 2.68
CA LEU A 198 -22.57 -5.15 1.67
C LEU A 198 -21.04 -5.24 1.88
N LEU A 199 -20.43 -4.23 2.49
CA LEU A 199 -19.02 -4.25 2.86
C LEU A 199 -18.75 -5.14 4.08
N LEU A 200 -19.69 -5.19 5.03
CA LEU A 200 -19.51 -5.92 6.28
C LEU A 200 -19.73 -7.43 6.13
N ASN A 201 -18.95 -8.22 6.87
CA ASN A 201 -19.13 -9.67 6.92
C ASN A 201 -20.25 -10.05 7.91
N PRO A 202 -21.38 -10.63 7.47
CA PRO A 202 -22.52 -10.92 8.34
C PRO A 202 -22.24 -11.99 9.41
N SER A 203 -21.16 -12.76 9.26
CA SER A 203 -20.77 -13.79 10.23
C SER A 203 -20.02 -13.21 11.43
N GLU A 204 -19.51 -11.98 11.34
CA GLU A 204 -18.77 -11.34 12.41
C GLU A 204 -19.73 -10.63 13.37
N GLU A 205 -19.56 -10.84 14.68
CA GLU A 205 -20.41 -10.25 15.72
C GLU A 205 -20.42 -8.71 15.68
N ILE A 206 -19.26 -8.09 15.43
CA ILE A 206 -19.13 -6.64 15.31
C ILE A 206 -19.97 -6.09 14.14
N SER A 207 -19.97 -6.79 13.01
CA SER A 207 -20.76 -6.44 11.84
C SER A 207 -22.26 -6.51 12.14
N GLN A 208 -22.70 -7.54 12.86
CA GLN A 208 -24.11 -7.65 13.28
C GLN A 208 -24.54 -6.50 14.19
N LYS A 209 -23.67 -6.11 15.14
CA LYS A 209 -23.90 -4.96 16.03
C LYS A 209 -24.00 -3.65 15.25
N ILE A 210 -23.11 -3.42 14.28
CA ILE A 210 -23.14 -2.24 13.41
C ILE A 210 -24.46 -2.19 12.62
N ILE A 211 -24.85 -3.31 12.01
CA ILE A 211 -26.09 -3.40 11.21
C ILE A 211 -27.32 -3.13 12.08
N TYR A 212 -27.38 -3.74 13.27
CA TYR A 212 -28.47 -3.53 14.22
C TYR A 212 -28.58 -2.05 14.63
N ASN A 213 -27.45 -1.43 15.01
CA ASN A 213 -27.44 -0.01 15.36
C ASN A 213 -27.95 0.85 14.20
N MET A 214 -27.46 0.64 12.96
CA MET A 214 -27.94 1.39 11.80
C MET A 214 -29.45 1.25 11.58
N MET A 215 -29.98 0.03 11.65
CA MET A 215 -31.42 -0.22 11.46
C MET A 215 -32.26 0.42 12.57
N SER A 216 -31.78 0.37 13.82
CA SER A 216 -32.43 1.02 14.95
C SER A 216 -32.46 2.54 14.74
N THR A 217 -31.34 3.16 14.37
CA THR A 217 -31.25 4.59 14.08
C THR A 217 -32.19 5.00 12.96
N VAL A 218 -32.23 4.27 11.84
CA VAL A 218 -33.13 4.56 10.73
C VAL A 218 -34.60 4.47 11.16
N LYS A 219 -34.94 3.54 12.06
CA LYS A 219 -36.28 3.44 12.64
C LYS A 219 -36.60 4.63 13.55
N GLU A 220 -35.65 5.05 14.38
CA GLU A 220 -35.81 6.22 15.25
C GLU A 220 -35.92 7.54 14.47
N LEU A 221 -35.27 7.61 13.30
CA LEU A 221 -35.47 8.69 12.33
C LEU A 221 -36.87 8.68 11.70
N GLY A 222 -37.74 7.71 12.00
CA GLY A 222 -39.09 7.61 11.46
C GLY A 222 -40.03 8.76 11.83
N ALA A 223 -41.34 8.56 11.65
CA ALA A 223 -42.35 9.59 11.91
C ALA A 223 -42.30 10.05 13.38
N VAL A 224 -41.98 11.33 13.56
CA VAL A 224 -41.90 11.99 14.87
C VAL A 224 -42.86 13.18 14.89
N THR A 225 -43.51 13.38 16.02
CA THR A 225 -44.42 14.51 16.27
C THR A 225 -43.82 15.37 17.37
N LEU A 226 -43.36 16.56 17.00
CA LEU A 226 -42.69 17.51 17.87
C LEU A 226 -43.47 18.81 17.87
N LYS A 227 -43.79 19.33 19.04
CA LYS A 227 -44.64 20.52 19.20
C LYS A 227 -43.83 21.81 19.29
N ASN A 228 -42.57 21.70 19.71
CA ASN A 228 -41.75 22.86 20.02
C ASN A 228 -40.26 22.57 19.82
N GLU A 229 -39.47 23.64 19.83
CA GLU A 229 -38.03 23.58 19.61
C GLU A 229 -37.29 22.78 20.70
N LYS A 230 -37.79 22.75 21.93
CA LYS A 230 -37.20 21.97 23.03
C LYS A 230 -37.31 20.46 22.76
N GLU A 231 -38.47 20.01 22.29
CA GLU A 231 -38.67 18.63 21.85
C GLU A 231 -37.78 18.29 20.64
N GLY A 232 -37.60 19.26 19.72
CA GLY A 232 -36.62 19.21 18.64
C GLY A 232 -35.20 18.94 19.11
N VAL A 233 -34.69 19.76 20.02
CA VAL A 233 -33.34 19.61 20.59
C VAL A 233 -33.16 18.24 21.25
N ASN A 234 -34.13 17.81 22.06
CA ASN A 234 -34.07 16.49 22.72
C ASN A 234 -34.02 15.34 21.70
N TYR A 235 -34.80 15.44 20.62
CA TYR A 235 -34.78 14.45 19.54
C TYR A 235 -33.42 14.40 18.85
N ILE A 236 -32.81 15.55 18.54
CA ILE A 236 -31.48 15.61 17.92
C ILE A 236 -30.42 15.02 18.86
N SER A 237 -30.41 15.39 20.14
CA SER A 237 -29.46 14.84 21.11
C SER A 237 -29.56 13.32 21.25
N LYS A 238 -30.77 12.75 21.14
CA LYS A 238 -30.95 11.29 21.12
C LYS A 238 -30.28 10.66 19.89
N ILE A 239 -30.46 11.26 18.72
CA ILE A 239 -29.85 10.77 17.48
C ILE A 239 -28.32 10.91 17.51
N GLU A 240 -27.79 11.98 18.10
CA GLU A 240 -26.35 12.17 18.30
C GLU A 240 -25.76 11.07 19.19
N MET A 241 -26.42 10.74 20.31
CA MET A 241 -25.98 9.67 21.20
C MET A 241 -25.90 8.31 20.48
N VAL A 242 -26.91 7.95 19.68
CA VAL A 242 -26.87 6.69 18.91
C VAL A 242 -25.81 6.73 17.80
N SER A 243 -25.50 7.92 17.28
CA SER A 243 -24.44 8.15 16.30
C SER A 243 -23.03 7.98 16.90
N GLU A 244 -22.86 8.31 18.18
CA GLU A 244 -21.64 8.02 18.94
C GLU A 244 -21.43 6.51 19.11
N ASP A 245 -22.49 5.77 19.45
CA ASP A 245 -22.44 4.30 19.54
C ASP A 245 -22.02 3.67 18.20
N PHE A 246 -22.60 4.14 17.10
CA PHE A 246 -22.21 3.70 15.75
C PHE A 246 -20.72 3.97 15.48
N THR A 247 -20.25 5.17 15.85
CA THR A 247 -18.85 5.57 15.66
C THR A 247 -17.91 4.63 16.42
N ALA A 248 -18.22 4.30 17.67
CA ALA A 248 -17.44 3.38 18.46
C ALA A 248 -17.36 1.98 17.82
N LEU A 249 -18.50 1.46 17.34
CA LEU A 249 -18.55 0.15 16.66
C LEU A 249 -17.72 0.13 15.36
N ILE A 250 -17.81 1.18 14.54
CA ILE A 250 -17.00 1.31 13.32
C ILE A 250 -15.51 1.40 13.65
N GLN A 251 -15.12 2.19 14.66
CA GLN A 251 -13.71 2.28 15.06
C GLN A 251 -13.14 0.95 15.50
N LEU A 252 -13.90 0.14 16.24
CA LEU A 252 -13.50 -1.22 16.61
C LEU A 252 -13.30 -2.10 15.36
N CYS A 253 -14.28 -2.11 14.46
CA CYS A 253 -14.22 -2.87 13.22
C CYS A 253 -13.00 -2.48 12.35
N LEU A 254 -12.76 -1.18 12.17
CA LEU A 254 -11.63 -0.67 11.39
C LEU A 254 -10.28 -1.00 12.06
N LYS A 255 -10.21 -0.94 13.39
CA LYS A 255 -8.98 -1.28 14.13
C LYS A 255 -8.65 -2.76 14.02
N ASP A 256 -9.64 -3.63 14.14
CA ASP A 256 -9.46 -5.07 13.98
C ASP A 256 -8.96 -5.42 12.58
N GLU A 257 -9.52 -4.78 11.56
CA GLU A 257 -9.08 -4.97 10.18
C GLU A 257 -7.68 -4.40 9.93
N TRP A 258 -7.35 -3.24 10.50
CA TRP A 258 -6.00 -2.66 10.42
C TRP A 258 -4.93 -3.58 11.02
N GLU A 259 -5.23 -4.21 12.16
CA GLU A 259 -4.32 -5.21 12.76
C GLU A 259 -4.23 -6.48 11.91
N ARG A 260 -5.27 -6.86 11.15
CA ARG A 260 -5.17 -7.96 10.17
C ARG A 260 -4.27 -7.58 9.00
N VAL A 261 -4.34 -6.34 8.50
CA VAL A 261 -3.46 -5.86 7.43
C VAL A 261 -2.00 -5.90 7.86
N LYS A 262 -1.68 -5.41 9.08
CA LYS A 262 -0.31 -5.44 9.63
C LYS A 262 0.29 -6.83 9.81
N LYS A 263 -0.54 -7.87 9.97
CA LYS A 263 -0.06 -9.26 10.11
C LYS A 263 0.25 -9.90 8.76
N ILE A 264 -0.33 -9.37 7.68
CA ILE A 264 -0.16 -9.86 6.32
C ILE A 264 1.01 -9.16 5.63
N ALA A 265 1.17 -7.86 5.88
CA ALA A 265 2.30 -7.03 5.44
C ALA A 265 3.56 -7.31 6.26
#